data_AF-A0A1I0AE71-F1
#
_entry.id   AF-A0A1I0AE71-F1
#
_cell.length_a   1.000
_cell.length_b   1.000
_cell.length_c   1.000
_cell.angle_alpha   90.00
_cell.angle_beta   90.00
_cell.angle_gamma   90.00
#
_symmetry.space_group_name_H-M   'P 1'
#
loop_
_entity.id
_entity.type
_entity.pdbx_description
1 polymer ?
#
loop_
_entity_poly.entity_id
_entity_poly.type
_entity_poly.pdbx_seq_one_letter_code
_entity_poly.pdbx_strand_id
1 'polypeptide(L)'
;MKKNGCLVVVNVLYYLALFLLITTLILPHTAIFYSWRIFDPYTKRANTKTVYMMPGERYQIHLFKINKSARYESSDMKVADVMDMGVITAFRPGKTIISIKQNQEIYKYRIYVVKLNKKKLILRNGSIRKLRLKGRQSGVRWKSTNRKVVTVSRYGWVKGKEKGKAYVVASVGGIKVRCKVFVR
;
A
#
# COMPACT_ATOMS: atom_id res chain seq x y z
N MET A 1 58.63 7.46 -41.63
CA MET A 1 58.49 6.98 -40.23
C MET A 1 57.07 7.18 -39.64
N LYS A 2 55.97 7.00 -40.39
CA LYS A 2 54.59 7.24 -39.89
C LYS A 2 53.70 5.99 -39.74
N LYS A 3 54.13 4.83 -40.25
CA LYS A 3 53.32 3.59 -40.28
C LYS A 3 53.15 2.95 -38.89
N ASN A 4 54.17 3.01 -38.04
CA ASN A 4 54.14 2.37 -36.72
C ASN A 4 53.19 3.09 -35.75
N GLY A 5 53.04 4.41 -35.87
CA GLY A 5 52.10 5.19 -35.04
C GLY A 5 50.63 4.87 -35.34
N CYS A 6 50.28 4.66 -36.62
CA CYS A 6 48.92 4.29 -37.01
C CYS A 6 48.52 2.91 -36.46
N LEU A 7 49.42 1.93 -36.51
CA LEU A 7 49.17 0.58 -36.00
C LEU A 7 48.90 0.57 -34.49
N VAL A 8 49.65 1.38 -33.73
CA VAL A 8 49.47 1.53 -32.28
C VAL A 8 48.12 2.16 -31.96
N VAL A 9 47.72 3.21 -32.69
CA VAL A 9 46.41 3.86 -32.50
C VAL A 9 45.26 2.89 -32.79
N VAL A 10 45.35 2.09 -33.85
CA VAL A 10 44.34 1.08 -34.19
C VAL A 10 44.23 0.01 -33.09
N ASN A 11 45.36 -0.42 -32.52
CA ASN A 11 45.37 -1.43 -31.46
C ASN A 11 44.76 -0.89 -30.15
N VAL A 12 45.07 0.36 -29.80
CA VAL A 12 44.46 1.02 -28.62
C VAL A 12 42.95 1.18 -28.78
N LEU A 13 42.49 1.58 -29.96
CA LEU A 13 41.06 1.66 -30.27
C LEU A 13 40.37 0.29 -30.20
N TYR A 14 41.05 -0.76 -30.67
CA TYR A 14 40.55 -2.14 -30.57
C TYR A 14 40.36 -2.58 -29.12
N TYR A 15 41.36 -2.40 -28.25
CA TYR A 15 41.24 -2.77 -26.83
C TYR A 15 40.19 -1.92 -26.08
N LEU A 16 40.05 -0.64 -26.42
CA LEU A 16 38.99 0.22 -25.87
C LEU A 16 37.59 -0.26 -26.29
N ALA A 17 37.40 -0.60 -27.55
CA ALA A 17 36.14 -1.13 -28.05
C ALA A 17 35.81 -2.49 -27.42
N LEU A 18 36.82 -3.36 -27.26
CA LEU A 18 36.67 -4.66 -26.61
C LEU A 18 36.28 -4.51 -25.13
N PHE A 19 36.89 -3.56 -24.41
CA PHE A 19 36.53 -3.25 -23.02
C PHE A 19 35.09 -2.71 -22.91
N LEU A 20 34.66 -1.82 -23.81
CA LEU A 20 33.28 -1.34 -23.88
C LEU A 20 32.28 -2.48 -24.18
N LEU A 21 32.65 -3.42 -25.05
CA LEU A 21 31.82 -4.58 -25.36
C LEU A 21 31.72 -5.56 -24.18
N ILE A 22 32.85 -5.84 -23.50
CA ILE A 22 32.90 -6.67 -22.30
C ILE A 22 32.06 -6.05 -21.17
N THR A 23 32.20 -4.74 -20.95
CA THR A 23 31.45 -4.03 -19.90
C THR A 23 29.95 -4.01 -20.17
N THR A 24 29.51 -3.88 -21.43
CA THR A 24 28.08 -3.87 -21.78
C THR A 24 27.45 -5.28 -21.79
N LEU A 25 28.20 -6.32 -22.17
CA LEU A 25 27.68 -7.68 -22.31
C LEU A 25 27.80 -8.51 -21.02
N ILE A 26 28.88 -8.33 -20.25
CA ILE A 26 29.16 -9.18 -19.09
C ILE A 26 28.72 -8.52 -17.77
N LEU A 27 28.89 -7.21 -17.60
CA LEU A 27 28.52 -6.56 -16.34
C LEU A 27 27.04 -6.76 -15.98
N PRO A 28 26.03 -6.47 -16.81
CA PRO A 28 24.61 -6.58 -16.39
C PRO A 28 24.17 -8.00 -16.02
N HIS A 29 24.92 -9.03 -16.45
CA HIS A 29 24.66 -10.43 -16.15
C HIS A 29 25.54 -11.01 -15.04
N THR A 30 26.46 -10.24 -14.46
CA THR A 30 27.33 -10.68 -13.35
C THR A 30 26.96 -9.99 -12.04
N ALA A 31 27.24 -10.66 -10.91
CA ALA A 31 26.94 -10.15 -9.57
C ALA A 31 27.64 -8.80 -9.26
N ILE A 32 28.71 -8.47 -9.99
CA ILE A 32 29.51 -7.25 -9.85
C ILE A 32 28.67 -6.00 -10.21
N PHE A 33 27.83 -6.04 -11.24
CA PHE A 33 26.96 -4.90 -11.58
C PHE A 33 25.92 -4.63 -10.49
N TYR A 34 25.48 -5.68 -9.79
CA TYR A 34 24.52 -5.55 -8.69
C TYR A 34 25.18 -5.20 -7.35
N SER A 35 26.51 -5.38 -7.21
CA SER A 35 27.25 -5.00 -5.99
C SER A 35 27.55 -3.49 -5.93
N TRP A 36 27.64 -2.82 -7.08
CA TRP A 36 27.77 -1.36 -7.19
C TRP A 36 26.36 -0.73 -7.30
N ARG A 37 25.85 -0.24 -6.17
CA ARG A 37 24.43 0.07 -5.89
C ARG A 37 23.82 1.24 -6.67
N ILE A 38 23.65 1.13 -7.99
CA ILE A 38 22.91 2.15 -8.77
C ILE A 38 21.44 1.73 -9.00
N PHE A 39 21.14 0.42 -9.02
CA PHE A 39 19.76 -0.08 -9.15
C PHE A 39 19.47 -1.22 -8.20
N ASP A 40 18.44 -1.08 -7.36
CA ASP A 40 17.86 -2.23 -6.65
C ASP A 40 17.19 -3.16 -7.68
N PRO A 41 17.43 -4.48 -7.65
CA PRO A 41 16.82 -5.43 -8.59
C PRO A 41 15.29 -5.32 -8.58
N TYR A 42 14.63 -5.64 -9.69
CA TYR A 42 13.16 -5.60 -9.80
C TYR A 42 12.46 -6.37 -8.67
N THR A 43 13.09 -7.43 -8.16
CA THR A 43 12.66 -8.26 -7.02
C THR A 43 12.70 -7.54 -5.67
N LYS A 44 13.50 -6.47 -5.54
CA LYS A 44 13.56 -5.56 -4.39
C LYS A 44 12.60 -4.38 -4.49
N ARG A 45 11.82 -4.23 -5.59
CA ARG A 45 10.75 -3.22 -5.66
C ARG A 45 9.75 -3.47 -4.53
N ALA A 46 10.04 -2.77 -3.44
CA ALA A 46 9.45 -2.78 -2.12
C ALA A 46 8.39 -3.86 -1.92
N ASN A 47 8.78 -4.97 -1.27
CA ASN A 47 7.88 -6.00 -0.74
C ASN A 47 6.89 -5.38 0.26
N THR A 48 5.91 -4.67 -0.30
CA THR A 48 5.01 -3.77 0.41
C THR A 48 3.60 -4.22 0.21
N LYS A 49 3.13 -5.08 1.12
CA LYS A 49 1.74 -5.52 1.11
C LYS A 49 0.88 -4.44 1.77
N THR A 50 -0.22 -4.08 1.13
CA THR A 50 -1.20 -3.16 1.72
C THR A 50 -2.36 -3.94 2.28
N VAL A 51 -2.64 -3.78 3.57
CA VAL A 51 -3.74 -4.44 4.28
C VAL A 51 -4.70 -3.36 4.77
N TYR A 52 -5.99 -3.60 4.55
CA TYR A 52 -7.06 -2.77 5.11
C TYR A 52 -7.73 -3.58 6.20
N MET A 53 -8.07 -2.93 7.31
CA MET A 53 -8.67 -3.59 8.47
C MET A 53 -9.70 -2.67 9.13
N MET A 54 -10.65 -3.23 9.85
CA MET A 54 -11.53 -2.52 10.77
C MET A 54 -11.00 -2.62 12.20
N PRO A 55 -11.29 -1.65 13.09
CA PRO A 55 -10.93 -1.74 14.50
C PRO A 55 -11.44 -3.05 15.14
N GLY A 56 -10.54 -3.76 15.82
CA GLY A 56 -10.80 -5.05 16.47
C GLY A 56 -10.50 -6.28 15.60
N GLU A 57 -10.28 -6.11 14.29
CA GLU A 57 -9.89 -7.23 13.43
C GLU A 57 -8.43 -7.64 13.65
N ARG A 58 -8.17 -8.92 13.41
CA ARG A 58 -6.84 -9.51 13.42
C ARG A 58 -6.48 -9.98 12.02
N TYR A 59 -5.20 -9.86 11.65
CA TYR A 59 -4.67 -10.31 10.37
C TYR A 59 -3.37 -11.08 10.59
N GLN A 60 -3.33 -12.34 10.15
CA GLN A 60 -2.15 -13.19 10.26
C GLN A 60 -1.19 -12.94 9.10
N ILE A 61 0.07 -12.67 9.41
CA ILE A 61 1.12 -12.59 8.41
C ILE A 61 1.66 -14.00 8.14
N HIS A 62 1.49 -14.49 6.92
CA HIS A 62 2.11 -15.72 6.47
C HIS A 62 3.48 -15.40 5.86
N LEU A 63 4.55 -15.71 6.57
CA LEU A 63 5.92 -15.67 6.04
C LEU A 63 6.28 -17.04 5.47
N PHE A 64 6.78 -17.09 4.24
CA PHE A 64 7.07 -18.33 3.50
C PHE A 64 8.36 -19.05 3.92
N LYS A 65 9.01 -18.64 5.01
CA LYS A 65 10.33 -19.17 5.40
C LYS A 65 10.29 -19.74 6.82
N ILE A 66 10.24 -21.07 6.90
CA ILE A 66 10.26 -21.87 8.13
C ILE A 66 11.63 -21.68 8.84
N ASN A 67 11.64 -21.71 10.18
CA ASN A 67 12.84 -21.68 11.05
C ASN A 67 13.73 -20.42 11.03
N LYS A 68 13.19 -19.23 10.71
CA LYS A 68 13.94 -17.96 10.80
C LYS A 68 13.29 -16.99 11.78
N SER A 69 14.04 -16.57 12.80
CA SER A 69 13.59 -15.54 13.74
C SER A 69 13.21 -14.25 13.01
N ALA A 70 12.04 -13.71 13.34
CA ALA A 70 11.51 -12.48 12.76
C ALA A 70 11.34 -11.46 13.88
N ARG A 71 11.81 -10.22 13.65
CA ARG A 71 11.54 -9.09 14.53
C ARG A 71 10.44 -8.23 13.91
N TYR A 72 9.41 -7.94 14.68
CA TYR A 72 8.28 -7.16 14.25
C TYR A 72 8.32 -5.78 14.91
N GLU A 73 8.03 -4.75 14.14
CA GLU A 73 8.02 -3.38 14.62
C GLU A 73 6.83 -2.63 14.00
N SER A 74 6.03 -1.95 14.84
CA SER A 74 4.97 -1.07 14.38
C SER A 74 5.40 0.38 14.48
N SER A 75 5.24 1.15 13.41
CA SER A 75 5.48 2.60 13.43
C SER A 75 4.47 3.36 14.31
N ASP A 76 3.27 2.82 14.52
CA ASP A 76 2.24 3.41 15.37
C ASP A 76 1.37 2.30 15.99
N MET A 77 1.75 1.89 17.20
CA MET A 77 1.06 0.86 17.99
C MET A 77 -0.37 1.26 18.36
N LYS A 78 -0.70 2.57 18.41
CA LYS A 78 -2.07 3.02 18.71
C LYS A 78 -3.00 2.77 17.54
N VAL A 79 -2.48 2.72 16.31
CA VAL A 79 -3.26 2.41 15.11
C VAL A 79 -3.35 0.91 14.90
N ALA A 80 -2.22 0.21 14.86
CA ALA A 80 -2.18 -1.25 14.82
C ALA A 80 -0.88 -1.76 15.45
N ASP A 81 -0.96 -2.90 16.12
CA ASP A 81 0.18 -3.56 16.74
C ASP A 81 0.34 -4.99 16.22
N VAL A 82 1.52 -5.56 16.43
CA VAL A 82 1.88 -6.90 15.98
C VAL A 82 2.41 -7.71 17.16
N MET A 83 1.74 -8.83 17.44
CA MET A 83 2.15 -9.78 18.48
C MET A 83 3.21 -10.76 17.98
N ASP A 84 3.86 -11.47 18.91
CA ASP A 84 5.03 -12.34 18.68
C ASP A 84 4.84 -13.46 17.63
N MET A 85 3.60 -13.80 17.26
CA MET A 85 3.30 -14.77 16.20
C MET A 85 2.96 -14.14 14.83
N GLY A 86 3.27 -12.85 14.63
CA GLY A 86 2.97 -12.14 13.39
C GLY A 86 1.48 -11.86 13.20
N VAL A 87 0.71 -11.83 14.30
CA VAL A 87 -0.71 -11.46 14.30
C VAL A 87 -0.81 -9.94 14.44
N ILE A 88 -1.29 -9.27 13.40
CA ILE A 88 -1.57 -7.83 13.43
C ILE A 88 -2.95 -7.60 14.03
N THR A 89 -3.06 -6.74 15.04
CA THR A 89 -4.33 -6.31 15.63
C THR A 89 -4.58 -4.83 15.38
N ALA A 90 -5.76 -4.49 14.85
CA ALA A 90 -6.13 -3.12 14.52
C ALA A 90 -6.88 -2.44 15.69
N PHE A 91 -6.46 -1.22 16.05
CA PHE A 91 -7.05 -0.46 17.17
C PHE A 91 -7.73 0.83 16.71
N ARG A 92 -6.97 1.87 16.36
CA ARG A 92 -7.50 3.19 16.01
C ARG A 92 -7.46 3.41 14.50
N PRO A 93 -8.42 4.16 13.94
CA PRO A 93 -8.41 4.44 12.51
C PRO A 93 -7.22 5.34 12.15
N GLY A 94 -6.40 4.87 11.22
CA GLY A 94 -5.15 5.53 10.85
C GLY A 94 -4.42 4.77 9.76
N LYS A 95 -3.25 5.30 9.39
CA LYS A 95 -2.28 4.65 8.51
C LYS A 95 -1.06 4.34 9.36
N THR A 96 -0.63 3.08 9.36
CA THR A 96 0.63 2.67 10.00
C THR A 96 1.41 1.76 9.07
N ILE A 97 2.69 1.55 9.39
CA ILE A 97 3.57 0.63 8.69
C ILE A 97 4.08 -0.36 9.72
N ILE A 98 3.95 -1.65 9.42
CA ILE A 98 4.58 -2.71 10.19
C ILE A 98 5.78 -3.21 9.41
N SER A 99 6.95 -3.16 10.04
CA SER A 99 8.20 -3.62 9.49
C SER A 99 8.52 -4.98 10.10
N ILE A 100 8.85 -5.94 9.25
CA ILE A 100 9.26 -7.28 9.68
C ILE A 100 10.69 -7.47 9.21
N LYS A 101 11.61 -7.55 10.15
CA LYS A 101 13.02 -7.82 9.88
C LYS A 101 13.28 -9.30 10.04
N GLN A 102 13.64 -9.95 8.93
CA GLN A 102 14.04 -11.36 8.91
C GLN A 102 15.43 -11.42 8.27
N ASN A 103 16.45 -11.77 9.07
CA ASN A 103 17.86 -11.68 8.70
C ASN A 103 18.25 -10.25 8.23
N GLN A 104 18.64 -10.09 6.95
CA GLN A 104 18.98 -8.81 6.32
C GLN A 104 17.82 -8.23 5.49
N GLU A 105 16.70 -8.96 5.36
CA GLU A 105 15.53 -8.51 4.60
C GLU A 105 14.53 -7.79 5.51
N ILE A 106 13.96 -6.68 5.01
CA ILE A 106 12.90 -5.94 5.70
C ILE A 106 11.65 -5.95 4.82
N TYR A 107 10.59 -6.58 5.33
CA TYR A 107 9.27 -6.62 4.72
C TYR A 107 8.43 -5.49 5.30
N LYS A 108 7.73 -4.72 4.47
CA LYS A 108 6.91 -3.59 4.93
C LYS A 108 5.44 -3.87 4.68
N TYR A 109 4.61 -3.72 5.69
CA TYR A 109 3.16 -3.85 5.58
C TYR A 109 2.53 -2.48 5.79
N ARG A 110 1.87 -1.94 4.77
CA ARG A 110 1.10 -0.70 4.89
C ARG A 110 -0.29 -1.04 5.38
N ILE A 111 -0.62 -0.64 6.60
CA ILE A 111 -1.89 -0.95 7.23
C ILE A 111 -2.76 0.28 7.26
N TYR A 112 -3.99 0.14 6.76
CA TYR A 112 -5.03 1.14 6.84
C TYR A 112 -6.16 0.63 7.72
N VAL A 113 -6.27 1.17 8.92
CA VAL A 113 -7.41 0.88 9.80
C VAL A 113 -8.52 1.87 9.47
N VAL A 114 -9.64 1.38 8.95
CA VAL A 114 -10.72 2.23 8.42
C VAL A 114 -11.95 2.19 9.32
N LYS A 115 -12.51 3.37 9.60
CA LYS A 115 -13.72 3.52 10.42
C LYS A 115 -14.56 4.68 9.93
N LEU A 116 -15.88 4.51 9.86
CA LEU A 116 -16.78 5.64 9.59
C LEU A 116 -16.86 6.57 10.81
N ASN A 117 -16.99 7.87 10.55
CA ASN A 117 -17.20 8.86 11.61
C ASN A 117 -18.53 8.62 12.36
N LYS A 118 -19.56 8.11 11.68
CA LYS A 118 -20.87 7.80 12.24
C LYS A 118 -21.39 6.46 11.71
N LYS A 119 -21.96 5.63 12.58
CA LYS A 119 -22.66 4.39 12.22
C LYS A 119 -24.15 4.61 11.94
N LYS A 120 -24.72 5.68 12.50
CA LYS A 120 -26.12 6.07 12.35
C LYS A 120 -26.20 7.56 12.03
N LEU A 121 -27.07 7.91 11.09
CA LEU A 121 -27.35 9.28 10.69
C LEU A 121 -28.86 9.48 10.60
N ILE A 122 -29.35 10.58 11.16
CA ILE A 122 -30.75 10.99 11.04
C ILE A 122 -30.75 12.27 10.21
N LEU A 123 -31.55 12.29 9.14
CA LEU A 123 -31.68 13.39 8.20
C LEU A 123 -33.13 13.81 8.11
N ARG A 124 -33.36 15.09 7.82
CA ARG A 124 -34.64 15.59 7.32
C ARG A 124 -34.67 15.49 5.80
N ASN A 125 -35.85 15.50 5.19
CA ASN A 125 -35.97 15.63 3.75
C ASN A 125 -35.17 16.84 3.23
N GLY A 126 -34.43 16.67 2.12
CA GLY A 126 -33.58 17.70 1.50
C GLY A 126 -32.26 17.95 2.20
N SER A 127 -32.10 17.55 3.47
CA SER A 127 -30.90 17.83 4.24
C SER A 127 -29.68 17.04 3.75
N ILE A 128 -28.52 17.71 3.77
CA ILE A 128 -27.24 17.16 3.33
C ILE A 128 -26.29 17.09 4.51
N ARG A 129 -25.61 15.96 4.68
CA ARG A 129 -24.55 15.78 5.68
C ARG A 129 -23.35 15.03 5.10
N LYS A 130 -22.15 15.40 5.55
CA LYS A 130 -20.91 14.75 5.12
C LYS A 130 -20.61 13.53 5.98
N LEU A 131 -20.53 12.37 5.35
CA LEU A 131 -20.05 11.14 5.96
C LEU A 131 -18.55 11.00 5.64
N ARG A 132 -17.72 10.80 6.67
CA ARG A 132 -16.25 10.75 6.52
C ARG A 132 -15.75 9.37 6.89
N LEU A 133 -14.92 8.79 6.02
CA LEU A 133 -14.13 7.61 6.34
C LEU A 133 -12.80 8.05 6.98
N LYS A 134 -12.54 7.62 8.21
CA LYS A 134 -11.27 7.83 8.90
C LYS A 134 -10.28 6.73 8.51
N GLY A 135 -8.98 7.02 8.62
CA GLY A 135 -7.88 6.10 8.29
C GLY A 135 -7.43 6.17 6.83
N ARG A 136 -8.36 6.35 5.89
CA ARG A 136 -8.02 6.63 4.48
C ARG A 136 -9.12 7.42 3.79
N GLN A 137 -8.71 8.49 3.10
CA GLN A 137 -9.64 9.38 2.40
C GLN A 137 -9.65 9.15 0.87
N SER A 138 -8.55 8.64 0.29
CA SER A 138 -8.43 8.41 -1.15
C SER A 138 -8.91 7.00 -1.56
N GLY A 139 -9.51 6.92 -2.75
CA GLY A 139 -9.95 5.65 -3.33
C GLY A 139 -11.21 5.04 -2.68
N VAL A 140 -11.98 5.84 -1.94
CA VAL A 140 -13.23 5.39 -1.31
C VAL A 140 -14.37 5.43 -2.34
N ARG A 141 -15.05 4.31 -2.53
CA ARG A 141 -16.28 4.23 -3.33
C ARG A 141 -17.51 4.24 -2.42
N TRP A 142 -18.41 5.18 -2.66
CA TRP A 142 -19.66 5.32 -1.92
C TRP A 142 -20.84 4.77 -2.71
N LYS A 143 -21.74 4.05 -2.03
CA LYS A 143 -22.99 3.53 -2.61
C LYS A 143 -24.13 3.63 -1.60
N SER A 144 -25.33 4.00 -2.05
CA SER A 144 -26.56 3.87 -1.26
C SER A 144 -27.28 2.58 -1.62
N THR A 145 -27.83 1.88 -0.63
CA THR A 145 -28.68 0.71 -0.86
C THR A 145 -30.05 1.08 -1.41
N ASN A 146 -30.57 2.27 -1.12
CA ASN A 146 -31.82 2.78 -1.66
C ASN A 146 -31.66 4.25 -2.06
N ARG A 147 -31.55 4.52 -3.37
CA ARG A 147 -31.33 5.85 -3.93
C ARG A 147 -32.59 6.73 -3.91
N LYS A 148 -33.79 6.14 -3.77
CA LYS A 148 -35.05 6.89 -3.63
C LYS A 148 -35.09 7.59 -2.26
N VAL A 149 -34.67 6.89 -1.21
CA VAL A 149 -34.62 7.42 0.17
C VAL A 149 -33.39 8.30 0.41
N VAL A 150 -32.20 7.84 0.00
CA VAL A 150 -30.93 8.53 0.27
C VAL A 150 -29.97 8.43 -0.91
N THR A 151 -29.38 9.54 -1.32
CA THR A 151 -28.28 9.58 -2.31
C THR A 151 -26.96 9.97 -1.64
N VAL A 152 -25.85 9.47 -2.17
CA VAL A 152 -24.50 9.80 -1.71
C VAL A 152 -23.61 10.18 -2.89
N SER A 153 -22.83 11.25 -2.75
CA SER A 153 -21.86 11.67 -3.77
C SER A 153 -20.53 10.92 -3.64
N ARG A 154 -19.67 11.04 -4.67
CA ARG A 154 -18.29 10.48 -4.66
C ARG A 154 -17.44 10.97 -3.49
N TYR A 155 -17.76 12.13 -2.92
CA TYR A 155 -17.03 12.73 -1.79
C TYR A 155 -17.65 12.42 -0.42
N GLY A 156 -18.68 11.57 -0.37
CA GLY A 156 -19.36 11.19 0.87
C GLY A 156 -20.41 12.20 1.34
N TRP A 157 -20.91 13.08 0.47
CA TRP A 157 -22.06 13.94 0.80
C TRP A 157 -23.35 13.14 0.67
N VAL A 158 -24.06 12.96 1.79
CA VAL A 158 -25.29 12.18 1.88
C VAL A 158 -26.48 13.13 1.92
N LYS A 159 -27.41 12.99 0.97
CA LYS A 159 -28.65 13.77 0.86
C LYS A 159 -29.86 12.88 1.13
N GLY A 160 -30.72 13.31 2.05
CA GLY A 160 -32.04 12.70 2.27
C GLY A 160 -33.04 13.16 1.21
N LYS A 161 -33.85 12.24 0.70
CA LYS A 161 -34.84 12.50 -0.37
C LYS A 161 -36.26 12.12 0.04
N GLU A 162 -36.45 10.91 0.54
CA GLU A 162 -37.76 10.41 0.95
C GLU A 162 -37.67 9.83 2.36
N LYS A 163 -38.79 9.86 3.10
CA LYS A 163 -38.86 9.26 4.43
C LYS A 163 -38.58 7.77 4.34
N GLY A 164 -37.75 7.24 5.24
CA GLY A 164 -37.42 5.82 5.23
C GLY A 164 -36.05 5.48 5.79
N LYS A 165 -35.65 4.23 5.59
CA LYS A 165 -34.40 3.65 6.09
C LYS A 165 -33.54 3.22 4.90
N ALA A 166 -32.29 3.64 4.89
CA ALA A 166 -31.32 3.22 3.87
C ALA A 166 -29.93 3.02 4.51
N TYR A 167 -29.04 2.32 3.81
CA TYR A 167 -27.64 2.22 4.20
C TYR A 167 -26.76 2.91 3.17
N VAL A 168 -25.80 3.68 3.67
CA VAL A 168 -24.70 4.21 2.87
C VAL A 168 -23.47 3.34 3.13
N VAL A 169 -22.91 2.77 2.06
CA VAL A 169 -21.78 1.85 2.08
C VAL A 169 -20.54 2.57 1.54
N ALA A 170 -19.47 2.60 2.32
CA ALA A 170 -18.13 3.03 1.92
C ALA A 170 -17.28 1.79 1.63
N SER A 171 -16.71 1.70 0.44
CA SER A 171 -15.83 0.59 0.04
C SER A 171 -14.42 1.10 -0.21
N VAL A 172 -13.42 0.49 0.41
CA VAL A 172 -12.01 0.81 0.20
C VAL A 172 -11.15 -0.44 0.37
N GLY A 173 -10.27 -0.71 -0.59
CA GLY A 173 -9.31 -1.80 -0.46
C GLY A 173 -9.92 -3.19 -0.19
N GLY A 174 -11.11 -3.47 -0.73
CA GLY A 174 -11.86 -4.71 -0.51
C GLY A 174 -12.83 -4.69 0.68
N ILE A 175 -12.62 -3.82 1.67
CA ILE A 175 -13.49 -3.70 2.85
C ILE A 175 -14.71 -2.82 2.56
N LYS A 176 -15.87 -3.20 3.12
CA LYS A 176 -17.13 -2.46 3.04
C LYS A 176 -17.61 -2.05 4.43
N VAL A 177 -17.68 -0.75 4.70
CA VAL A 177 -18.22 -0.19 5.94
C VAL A 177 -19.58 0.43 5.69
N ARG A 178 -20.56 0.22 6.58
CA ARG A 178 -21.95 0.69 6.40
C ARG A 178 -22.34 1.72 7.46
N CYS A 179 -23.12 2.72 7.05
CA CYS A 179 -23.81 3.66 7.93
C CYS A 179 -25.32 3.58 7.68
N LYS A 180 -26.09 3.44 8.76
CA LYS A 180 -27.55 3.41 8.73
C LYS A 180 -28.09 4.84 8.69
N VAL A 181 -28.85 5.17 7.67
CA VAL A 181 -29.44 6.50 7.48
C VAL A 181 -30.95 6.39 7.62
N PHE A 182 -31.50 7.25 8.46
CA PHE A 182 -32.94 7.41 8.65
C PHE A 182 -33.33 8.80 8.18
N VAL A 183 -34.28 8.88 7.25
CA VAL A 183 -34.85 10.14 6.80
C VAL A 183 -36.24 10.28 7.43
N ARG A 184 -36.47 11.40 8.10
CA ARG A 184 -37.73 11.78 8.73
C ARG A 184 -38.38 12.94 7.99
#